data_AF-J8FNL6-F1
#
_entry.id   AF-J8FNL6-F1
#
_cell.length_a   1.000
_cell.length_b   1.000
_cell.length_c   1.000
_cell.angle_alpha   90.00
_cell.angle_beta   90.00
_cell.angle_gamma   90.00
#
_symmetry.space_group_name_H-M   'P 1'
#
loop_
_entity.id
_entity.type
_entity.pdbx_description
1 polymer ?
#
loop_
_entity_poly.entity_id
_entity_poly.type
_entity_poly.pdbx_seq_one_letter_code
_entity_poly.pdbx_strand_id
1 'polypeptide(L)'
;MDLLNESERACYVFPEYINIFWGFDSEKYFSFTSDREKKELALNLIHGEMKTLAEQYNWDLEALEGVYNKIVDLNYTNHFIYKKKSSTNKKYMCSIICEHEVSYADIYLEIRTYRSKKLIKKELLVREKETYETEIFSHVGNIKWTLDHKVTIMDERNQTGWMLTFLEKEHISDLIWKLERIKN
;
A
#
# COMPACT_ATOMS: atom_id res chain seq x y z
N MET A 1 11.53 16.05 27.52
CA MET A 1 11.33 17.43 27.02
C MET A 1 10.01 17.42 26.27
N ASP A 2 9.03 18.22 26.69
CA ASP A 2 7.84 18.45 25.87
C ASP A 2 8.29 19.17 24.59
N LEU A 3 8.16 18.50 23.45
CA LEU A 3 8.72 18.95 22.17
C LEU A 3 7.95 20.09 21.50
N LEU A 4 6.75 20.41 22.01
CA LEU A 4 5.92 21.50 21.54
C LEU A 4 5.36 22.25 22.76
N ASN A 5 5.44 23.57 22.74
CA ASN A 5 4.78 24.42 23.71
C ASN A 5 3.25 24.44 23.49
N GLU A 6 2.49 24.94 24.46
CA GLU A 6 1.02 24.94 24.40
C GLU A 6 0.46 25.68 23.17
N SER A 7 1.10 26.77 22.74
CA SER A 7 0.68 27.53 21.57
C SER A 7 0.91 26.78 20.25
N GLU A 8 1.98 26.00 20.17
CA GLU A 8 2.26 25.15 19.01
C GLU A 8 1.27 23.99 18.93
N ARG A 9 0.94 23.35 20.06
CA ARG A 9 -0.06 22.28 20.10
C ARG A 9 -1.43 22.77 19.63
N ALA A 10 -1.83 23.97 20.04
CA ALA A 10 -3.12 24.55 19.66
C ALA A 10 -3.31 24.70 18.14
N CYS A 11 -2.23 24.89 17.37
CA CYS A 11 -2.28 24.96 15.90
C CYS A 11 -2.54 23.61 15.22
N TYR A 12 -2.35 22.50 15.92
CA TYR A 12 -2.49 21.13 15.40
C TYR A 12 -3.63 20.35 16.06
N VAL A 13 -4.47 21.02 16.85
CA VAL A 13 -5.67 20.40 17.43
C VAL A 13 -6.77 20.37 16.38
N PHE A 14 -7.17 19.16 16.00
CA PHE A 14 -8.37 18.94 15.20
C PHE A 14 -9.52 18.54 16.14
N PRO A 15 -10.60 19.34 16.24
CA PRO A 15 -11.67 19.11 17.21
C PRO A 15 -12.36 17.75 17.10
N GLU A 16 -12.35 17.15 15.91
CA GLU A 16 -13.00 15.87 15.62
C GLU A 16 -12.16 14.66 16.06
N TYR A 17 -10.93 14.87 16.53
CA TYR A 17 -9.97 13.82 16.84
C TYR A 17 -9.43 13.92 18.26
N ILE A 18 -8.99 12.78 18.80
CA ILE A 18 -8.14 12.76 19.99
C ILE A 18 -6.73 13.14 19.52
N ASN A 19 -6.26 14.33 19.92
CA ASN A 19 -4.97 14.87 19.50
C ASN A 19 -3.91 14.50 20.52
N ILE A 20 -2.84 13.86 20.06
CA ILE A 20 -1.78 13.38 20.94
C ILE A 20 -0.43 13.68 20.33
N PHE A 21 0.47 14.20 21.16
CA PHE A 21 1.78 14.68 20.76
C PHE A 21 2.83 13.89 21.53
N TRP A 22 3.71 13.22 20.79
CA TRP A 22 4.78 12.41 21.38
C TRP A 22 6.12 12.75 20.77
N GLY A 23 7.16 12.42 21.53
CA GLY A 23 8.53 12.57 21.07
C GLY A 23 8.96 11.45 20.16
N PHE A 24 9.58 11.83 19.05
CA PHE A 24 10.20 10.92 18.11
C PHE A 24 11.70 11.21 18.04
N ASP A 25 12.51 10.21 18.34
CA ASP A 25 13.96 10.30 18.23
C ASP A 25 14.36 10.15 16.74
N SER A 26 14.32 11.27 16.04
CA SER A 26 14.64 11.34 14.61
C SER A 26 16.11 11.02 14.35
N GLU A 27 17.02 11.43 15.23
CA GLU A 27 18.45 11.12 15.10
C GLU A 27 18.69 9.62 15.11
N LYS A 28 18.10 8.90 16.08
CA LYS A 28 18.16 7.44 16.13
C LYS A 28 17.52 6.82 14.90
N TYR A 29 16.34 7.28 14.47
CA TYR A 29 15.66 6.74 13.30
C TYR A 29 16.49 6.87 12.01
N PHE A 30 17.07 8.04 11.78
CA PHE A 30 17.90 8.29 10.60
C PHE A 30 19.31 7.70 10.71
N SER A 31 19.76 7.32 11.91
CA SER A 31 21.02 6.59 12.09
C SER A 31 20.96 5.14 11.58
N PHE A 32 19.76 4.54 11.51
CA PHE A 32 19.58 3.18 11.02
C PHE A 32 19.82 3.07 9.51
N THR A 33 20.63 2.09 9.13
CA THR A 33 20.84 1.72 7.72
C THR A 33 19.82 0.71 7.23
N SER A 34 19.18 -0.03 8.14
CA SER A 34 18.16 -1.02 7.82
C SER A 34 16.75 -0.43 7.90
N ASP A 35 15.99 -0.59 6.82
CA ASP A 35 14.55 -0.27 6.82
C ASP A 35 13.77 -1.14 7.82
N ARG A 36 14.30 -2.32 8.16
CA ARG A 36 13.71 -3.17 9.20
C ARG A 36 13.75 -2.51 10.57
N GLU A 37 14.92 -1.99 10.97
CA GLU A 37 15.08 -1.34 12.27
C GLU A 37 14.20 -0.08 12.38
N LYS A 38 14.05 0.66 11.27
CA LYS A 38 13.12 1.79 11.18
C LYS A 38 11.67 1.38 11.39
N LYS A 39 11.23 0.30 10.73
CA LYS A 39 9.89 -0.27 10.89
C LYS A 39 9.64 -0.78 12.32
N GLU A 40 10.64 -1.41 12.93
CA GLU A 40 10.59 -1.87 14.33
C GLU A 40 10.47 -0.70 15.32
N LEU A 41 11.31 0.33 15.16
CA LEU A 41 11.26 1.53 16.00
C LEU A 41 9.89 2.22 15.89
N ALA A 42 9.38 2.40 14.67
CA ALA A 42 8.09 3.03 14.43
C ALA A 42 6.93 2.22 15.04
N LEU A 43 6.91 0.90 14.84
CA LEU A 43 5.86 0.04 15.40
C LEU A 43 5.87 0.06 16.93
N ASN A 44 7.04 -0.08 17.54
CA ASN A 44 7.17 -0.12 19.00
C ASN A 44 6.74 1.21 19.63
N LEU A 45 7.08 2.34 18.99
CA LEU A 45 6.62 3.66 19.43
C LEU A 45 5.10 3.76 19.35
N ILE A 46 4.50 3.51 18.18
CA ILE A 46 3.04 3.61 17.98
C ILE A 46 2.31 2.66 18.94
N HIS A 47 2.76 1.42 19.06
CA HIS A 47 2.11 0.41 19.90
C HIS A 47 2.18 0.76 21.39
N GLY A 48 3.36 1.16 21.89
CA GLY A 48 3.52 1.58 23.28
C GLY A 48 2.62 2.74 23.66
N GLU A 49 2.51 3.73 22.77
CA GLU A 49 1.66 4.89 23.00
C GLU A 49 0.16 4.56 22.88
N MET A 50 -0.23 3.76 21.89
CA MET A 50 -1.61 3.29 21.74
C MET A 50 -2.09 2.48 22.95
N LYS A 51 -1.17 1.74 23.60
CA LYS A 51 -1.48 0.99 24.82
C LYS A 51 -1.85 1.90 25.98
N THR A 52 -1.07 2.96 26.20
CA THR A 52 -1.36 3.98 27.22
C THR A 52 -2.74 4.61 27.02
N LEU A 53 -3.11 4.90 25.76
CA LEU A 53 -4.44 5.42 25.45
C LEU A 53 -5.54 4.40 25.63
N ALA A 54 -5.29 3.15 25.23
CA ALA A 54 -6.28 2.09 25.38
C ALA A 54 -6.62 1.86 26.85
N GLU A 55 -5.64 1.98 27.76
CA GLU A 55 -5.87 1.98 29.20
C GLU A 55 -6.69 3.20 29.65
N GLN A 56 -6.33 4.41 29.20
CA GLN A 56 -7.02 5.65 29.57
C GLN A 56 -8.49 5.69 29.10
N TYR A 57 -8.75 5.22 27.88
CA TYR A 57 -10.06 5.28 27.23
C TYR A 57 -10.82 3.94 27.30
N ASN A 58 -10.28 2.95 28.03
CA ASN A 58 -10.83 1.60 28.17
C ASN A 58 -11.15 0.95 26.81
N TRP A 59 -10.21 1.05 25.87
CA TRP A 59 -10.25 0.34 24.60
C TRP A 59 -9.77 -1.11 24.74
N ASP A 60 -10.10 -1.93 23.76
CA ASP A 60 -9.71 -3.34 23.72
C ASP A 60 -8.20 -3.50 23.50
N LEU A 61 -7.48 -3.80 24.59
CA LEU A 61 -6.05 -4.08 24.58
C LEU A 61 -5.71 -5.36 23.82
N GLU A 62 -6.57 -6.38 23.86
CA GLU A 62 -6.31 -7.65 23.17
C GLU A 62 -6.33 -7.46 21.66
N ALA A 63 -7.27 -6.64 21.16
CA ALA A 63 -7.30 -6.26 19.74
C ALA A 63 -6.00 -5.52 19.33
N LEU A 64 -5.52 -4.59 20.16
CA LEU A 64 -4.29 -3.84 19.88
C LEU A 64 -3.05 -4.74 19.86
N GLU A 65 -2.90 -5.63 20.85
CA GLU A 65 -1.83 -6.62 20.91
C GLU A 65 -1.90 -7.60 19.73
N GLY A 66 -3.11 -8.01 19.33
CA GLY A 66 -3.35 -8.83 18.16
C GLY A 66 -2.82 -8.20 16.87
N VAL A 67 -3.02 -6.89 16.69
CA VAL A 67 -2.50 -6.14 15.52
C VAL A 67 -0.97 -6.07 15.57
N TYR A 68 -0.37 -5.75 16.71
CA TYR A 68 1.08 -5.70 16.87
C TYR A 68 1.73 -7.03 16.49
N ASN A 69 1.27 -8.12 17.11
CA ASN A 69 1.78 -9.46 16.86
C ASN A 69 1.60 -9.87 15.40
N LYS A 70 0.47 -9.49 14.78
CA LYS A 70 0.24 -9.78 13.37
C LYS A 70 1.25 -9.08 12.46
N ILE A 71 1.64 -7.83 12.75
CA ILE A 71 2.64 -7.10 11.97
C ILE A 71 4.01 -7.77 12.10
N VAL A 72 4.38 -8.21 13.31
CA VAL A 72 5.61 -8.96 13.58
C VAL A 72 5.62 -10.30 12.82
N ASP A 73 4.52 -11.07 12.89
CA ASP A 73 4.35 -12.35 12.19
C ASP A 73 4.44 -12.20 10.66
N LEU A 74 3.95 -11.08 10.12
CA LEU A 74 4.06 -10.74 8.71
C LEU A 74 5.44 -10.21 8.32
N ASN A 75 6.39 -10.22 9.26
CA ASN A 75 7.75 -9.73 9.07
C ASN A 75 7.77 -8.28 8.56
N TYR A 76 6.80 -7.46 8.98
CA TYR A 76 6.65 -6.05 8.61
C TYR A 76 6.49 -5.84 7.09
N THR A 77 5.96 -6.86 6.41
CA THR A 77 5.61 -6.78 4.99
C THR A 77 4.30 -6.01 4.87
N ASN A 78 4.35 -4.85 4.21
CA ASN A 78 3.16 -4.08 3.89
C ASN A 78 2.82 -4.27 2.40
N HIS A 79 2.02 -5.29 2.11
CA HIS A 79 1.49 -5.53 0.79
C HIS A 79 -0.03 -5.64 0.85
N PHE A 80 -0.74 -5.01 -0.09
CA PHE A 80 -2.19 -5.14 -0.17
C PHE A 80 -2.70 -5.04 -1.60
N ILE A 81 -3.88 -5.61 -1.82
CA ILE A 81 -4.59 -5.49 -3.10
C ILE A 81 -5.46 -4.24 -3.02
N TYR A 82 -5.08 -3.19 -3.73
CA TYR A 82 -5.86 -1.95 -3.79
C TYR A 82 -7.18 -2.16 -4.53
N LYS A 83 -7.12 -2.72 -5.75
CA LYS A 83 -8.32 -2.98 -6.56
C LYS A 83 -8.12 -4.22 -7.43
N LYS A 84 -9.21 -4.91 -7.73
CA LYS A 84 -9.19 -6.07 -8.63
C LYS A 84 -10.46 -6.16 -9.46
N LYS A 85 -10.35 -6.68 -10.68
CA LYS A 85 -11.48 -6.87 -11.58
C LYS A 85 -11.28 -8.08 -12.48
N SER A 86 -12.31 -8.90 -12.61
CA SER A 86 -12.31 -10.04 -13.52
C SER A 86 -12.50 -9.61 -14.97
N SER A 87 -11.89 -10.36 -15.90
CA SER A 87 -12.18 -10.22 -17.33
C SER A 87 -13.64 -10.49 -17.64
N THR A 88 -14.11 -10.04 -18.81
CA THR A 88 -15.51 -10.16 -19.23
C THR A 88 -15.96 -11.63 -19.26
N ASN A 89 -15.13 -12.53 -19.79
CA ASN A 89 -15.37 -13.97 -19.78
C ASN A 89 -15.03 -14.68 -18.44
N LYS A 90 -14.60 -13.94 -17.41
CA LYS A 90 -14.12 -14.48 -16.12
C LYS A 90 -13.03 -15.55 -16.27
N LYS A 91 -12.18 -15.47 -17.30
CA LYS A 91 -10.97 -16.29 -17.43
C LYS A 91 -9.84 -15.74 -16.56
N TYR A 92 -9.74 -14.43 -16.42
CA TYR A 92 -8.65 -13.76 -15.71
C TYR A 92 -9.14 -12.81 -14.62
N MET A 93 -8.24 -12.49 -13.71
CA MET A 93 -8.35 -11.44 -12.71
C MET A 93 -7.16 -10.51 -12.86
N CYS A 94 -7.43 -9.22 -13.05
CA CYS A 94 -6.43 -8.17 -12.94
C CYS A 94 -6.50 -7.60 -11.52
N SER A 95 -5.36 -7.49 -10.85
CA SER A 95 -5.23 -6.85 -9.54
C SER A 95 -4.17 -5.75 -9.61
N ILE A 96 -4.45 -4.64 -8.94
CA ILE A 96 -3.47 -3.62 -8.59
C ILE A 96 -3.00 -3.95 -7.18
N ILE A 97 -1.69 -4.16 -7.03
CA ILE A 97 -1.06 -4.49 -5.76
C ILE A 97 -0.15 -3.32 -5.37
N CYS A 98 -0.25 -2.88 -4.13
CA CYS A 98 0.64 -1.89 -3.56
C CYS A 98 1.57 -2.56 -2.55
N GLU A 99 2.85 -2.23 -2.60
CA GLU A 99 3.86 -2.66 -1.64
C GLU A 99 4.53 -1.40 -1.09
N HIS A 100 4.43 -1.20 0.23
CA HIS A 100 4.96 -0.02 0.90
C HIS A 100 6.25 -0.35 1.64
N GLU A 101 7.30 0.37 1.31
CA GLU A 101 8.58 0.38 2.00
C GLU A 101 8.82 1.74 2.65
N VAL A 102 9.91 1.84 3.42
CA VAL A 102 10.19 3.06 4.20
C VAL A 102 10.43 4.28 3.29
N SER A 103 11.06 4.07 2.13
CA SER A 103 11.53 5.13 1.24
C SER A 103 10.85 5.15 -0.13
N TYR A 104 9.94 4.21 -0.39
CA TYR A 104 9.19 4.14 -1.64
C TYR A 104 7.94 3.28 -1.49
N ALA A 105 7.03 3.40 -2.44
CA ALA A 105 5.93 2.48 -2.64
C ALA A 105 5.91 2.00 -4.09
N ASP A 106 5.81 0.69 -4.26
CA ASP A 106 5.72 0.04 -5.56
C ASP A 106 4.29 -0.33 -5.87
N ILE A 107 3.86 0.01 -7.07
CA ILE A 107 2.53 -0.31 -7.60
C ILE A 107 2.70 -1.33 -8.72
N TYR A 108 2.12 -2.49 -8.54
CA TYR A 108 2.18 -3.60 -9.49
C TYR A 108 0.82 -3.86 -10.14
N LEU A 109 0.87 -4.28 -11.40
CA LEU A 109 -0.19 -5.00 -12.07
C LEU A 109 0.05 -6.50 -11.91
N GLU A 110 -0.97 -7.23 -11.50
CA GLU A 110 -0.95 -8.68 -11.46
C GLU A 110 -2.10 -9.28 -12.26
N ILE A 111 -1.79 -10.20 -13.19
CA ILE A 111 -2.79 -11.05 -13.85
C ILE A 111 -2.72 -12.46 -13.26
N ARG A 112 -3.86 -12.94 -12.79
CA ARG A 112 -4.08 -14.31 -12.33
C ARG A 112 -5.20 -14.97 -13.12
N THR A 113 -5.18 -16.30 -13.21
CA THR A 113 -6.36 -17.05 -13.66
C THR A 113 -7.50 -16.84 -12.65
N TYR A 114 -8.72 -16.64 -13.14
CA TYR A 114 -9.84 -16.29 -12.26
C TYR A 114 -10.23 -17.45 -11.32
N ARG A 115 -10.29 -18.68 -11.85
CA ARG A 115 -10.75 -19.87 -11.11
C ARG A 115 -9.66 -20.44 -10.20
N SER A 116 -8.49 -20.77 -10.75
CA SER A 116 -7.41 -21.39 -9.98
C SER A 116 -6.52 -20.40 -9.22
N LYS A 117 -6.69 -19.09 -9.44
CA LYS A 117 -5.86 -18.02 -8.84
C LYS A 117 -4.36 -18.16 -9.16
N LYS A 118 -4.02 -18.93 -10.19
CA LYS A 118 -2.65 -19.13 -10.64
C LYS A 118 -2.11 -17.81 -11.17
N LEU A 119 -0.95 -17.39 -10.70
CA LEU A 119 -0.21 -16.24 -11.22
C LEU A 119 0.19 -16.50 -12.67
N ILE A 120 -0.21 -15.59 -13.56
CA ILE A 120 0.26 -15.55 -14.94
C ILE A 120 1.49 -14.65 -14.99
N LYS A 121 1.36 -13.40 -14.54
CA LYS A 121 2.49 -12.47 -14.42
C LYS A 121 2.16 -11.32 -13.47
N LYS A 122 3.21 -10.80 -12.82
CA LYS A 122 3.22 -9.57 -12.03
C LYS A 122 4.23 -8.62 -12.65
N GLU A 123 3.89 -7.34 -12.80
CA GLU A 123 4.75 -6.33 -13.41
C GLU A 123 4.67 -5.01 -12.65
N LEU A 124 5.82 -4.37 -12.43
CA LEU A 124 5.91 -3.06 -11.79
C LEU A 124 5.43 -1.99 -12.75
N LEU A 125 4.43 -1.22 -12.34
CA LEU A 125 3.93 -0.06 -13.08
C LEU A 125 4.70 1.20 -12.69
N VAL A 126 4.73 1.48 -11.38
CA VAL A 126 5.25 2.72 -10.82
C VAL A 126 6.00 2.41 -9.54
N ARG A 127 7.13 3.09 -9.35
CA ARG A 127 7.77 3.27 -8.05
C ARG A 127 7.62 4.73 -7.67
N GLU A 128 6.89 4.98 -6.59
CA GLU A 128 6.70 6.30 -5.99
C GLU A 128 7.67 6.48 -4.83
N LYS A 129 8.38 7.61 -4.78
CA LYS A 129 9.29 7.94 -3.67
C LYS A 129 8.55 8.65 -2.55
N GLU A 130 7.52 9.41 -2.89
CA GLU A 130 6.63 10.05 -1.93
C GLU A 130 5.66 8.99 -1.36
N THR A 131 6.00 8.44 -0.20
CA THR A 131 5.24 7.34 0.44
C THR A 131 3.91 7.74 1.06
N TYR A 132 3.45 8.97 0.84
CA TYR A 132 2.11 9.40 1.25
C TYR A 132 1.05 8.60 0.49
N GLU A 133 0.10 8.00 1.22
CA GLU A 133 -0.94 7.15 0.64
C GLU A 133 -1.71 7.85 -0.50
N THR A 134 -1.95 9.16 -0.36
CA THR A 134 -2.65 9.97 -1.37
C THR A 134 -1.92 10.02 -2.71
N GLU A 135 -0.59 10.08 -2.71
CA GLU A 135 0.21 10.12 -3.94
C GLU A 135 0.21 8.75 -4.63
N ILE A 136 0.26 7.67 -3.87
CA ILE A 136 0.23 6.29 -4.38
C ILE A 136 -1.08 6.01 -5.12
N PHE A 137 -2.21 6.44 -4.54
CA PHE A 137 -3.53 6.26 -5.15
C PHE A 137 -3.79 7.20 -6.33
N SER A 138 -2.94 8.21 -6.54
CA SER A 138 -3.07 9.11 -7.69
C SER A 138 -2.70 8.44 -9.03
N HIS A 139 -1.85 7.40 -9.00
CA HIS A 139 -1.33 6.75 -10.21
C HIS A 139 -2.28 5.73 -10.83
N VAL A 140 -3.17 5.14 -10.02
CA VAL A 140 -3.98 3.98 -10.42
C VAL A 140 -5.32 4.00 -9.71
N GLY A 141 -6.39 3.75 -10.46
CA GLY A 141 -7.75 3.79 -9.96
C GLY A 141 -8.68 2.83 -10.70
N ASN A 142 -8.99 3.10 -11.96
CA ASN A 142 -10.03 2.37 -12.68
C ASN A 142 -9.49 1.23 -13.56
N ILE A 143 -9.84 0.00 -13.20
CA ILE A 143 -9.60 -1.20 -14.03
C ILE A 143 -10.77 -1.39 -15.01
N LYS A 144 -10.47 -1.43 -16.31
CA LYS A 144 -11.44 -1.70 -17.38
C LYS A 144 -10.89 -2.73 -18.35
N TRP A 145 -11.57 -3.88 -18.43
CA TRP A 145 -11.35 -4.84 -19.50
C TRP A 145 -12.03 -4.32 -20.77
N THR A 146 -11.27 -4.08 -21.82
CA THR A 146 -11.80 -3.70 -23.14
C THR A 146 -11.98 -4.93 -24.02
N LEU A 147 -11.14 -5.95 -23.82
CA LEU A 147 -11.25 -7.30 -24.38
C LEU A 147 -10.86 -8.30 -23.30
N ASP A 148 -11.09 -9.59 -23.51
CA ASP A 148 -10.70 -10.64 -22.55
C ASP A 148 -9.19 -10.72 -22.30
N HIS A 149 -8.39 -10.17 -23.21
CA HIS A 149 -6.92 -10.21 -23.20
C HIS A 149 -6.30 -8.81 -23.21
N LYS A 150 -7.13 -7.78 -23.02
CA LYS A 150 -6.71 -6.37 -22.96
C LYS A 150 -7.40 -5.67 -21.80
N VAL A 151 -6.59 -5.15 -20.88
CA VAL A 151 -7.03 -4.41 -19.71
C VAL A 151 -6.38 -3.04 -19.68
N THR A 152 -7.17 -2.05 -19.30
CA THR A 152 -6.74 -0.68 -19.09
C THR A 152 -6.85 -0.37 -17.61
N ILE A 153 -5.82 0.27 -17.05
CA ILE A 153 -5.78 0.79 -15.70
C ILE A 153 -5.57 2.29 -15.81
N MET A 154 -6.56 3.09 -15.44
CA MET A 154 -6.46 4.56 -15.42
C MET A 154 -6.31 5.06 -13.99
N ASP A 155 -5.74 6.24 -13.80
CA ASP A 155 -5.89 7.00 -12.56
C ASP A 155 -7.38 7.30 -12.26
N GLU A 156 -7.67 7.76 -11.05
CA GLU A 156 -9.04 8.08 -10.63
C GLU A 156 -9.69 9.20 -11.46
N ARG A 157 -8.88 10.05 -12.10
CA ARG A 157 -9.33 11.16 -12.96
C ARG A 157 -9.51 10.75 -14.43
N ASN A 158 -9.18 9.51 -14.78
CA ASN A 158 -9.08 9.00 -16.14
C ASN A 158 -8.20 9.86 -17.08
N GLN A 159 -7.10 10.42 -16.58
CA GLN A 159 -6.20 11.27 -17.37
C GLN A 159 -5.01 10.48 -17.91
N THR A 160 -4.37 9.68 -17.07
CA THR A 160 -3.20 8.87 -17.38
C THR A 160 -3.41 7.44 -16.91
N GLY A 161 -2.63 6.52 -17.46
CA GLY A 161 -2.74 5.12 -17.06
C GLY A 161 -1.86 4.19 -17.87
N TRP A 162 -2.27 2.92 -17.85
CA TRP A 162 -1.59 1.79 -18.45
C TRP A 162 -2.58 0.95 -19.25
N MET A 163 -2.14 0.46 -20.41
CA MET A 163 -2.84 -0.55 -21.17
C MET A 163 -1.96 -1.78 -21.25
N LEU A 164 -2.47 -2.89 -20.73
CA LEU A 164 -1.88 -4.20 -20.89
C LEU A 164 -2.64 -4.97 -21.97
N THR A 165 -1.92 -5.47 -22.96
CA THR A 165 -2.39 -6.51 -23.88
C THR A 165 -1.53 -7.73 -23.69
N PHE A 166 -2.15 -8.89 -23.46
CA PHE A 166 -1.42 -10.14 -23.30
C PHE A 166 -2.08 -11.28 -24.07
N LEU A 167 -1.36 -12.35 -24.34
CA LEU A 167 -1.94 -13.56 -24.92
C LEU A 167 -1.22 -14.78 -24.35
N GLU A 168 -1.97 -15.63 -23.66
CA GLU A 168 -1.47 -16.93 -23.24
C GLU A 168 -1.17 -17.80 -24.47
N LYS A 169 -0.03 -18.47 -24.41
CA LYS A 169 0.37 -19.54 -25.32
C LYS A 169 0.40 -20.86 -24.55
N GLU A 170 0.65 -21.97 -25.24
CA GLU A 170 0.73 -23.30 -24.61
C GLU A 170 1.79 -23.34 -23.50
N HIS A 171 2.93 -22.66 -23.71
CA HIS A 171 3.96 -22.48 -22.70
C HIS A 171 3.98 -21.05 -22.18
N ILE A 172 4.19 -20.90 -20.86
CA ILE A 172 4.26 -19.59 -20.21
C ILE A 172 5.48 -18.77 -20.68
N SER A 173 6.54 -19.44 -21.14
CA SER A 173 7.71 -18.80 -21.77
C SER A 173 7.33 -17.98 -23.00
N ASP A 174 6.23 -18.34 -23.65
CA ASP A 174 5.79 -17.73 -24.90
C ASP A 174 4.68 -16.70 -24.68
N LEU A 175 4.42 -16.33 -23.42
CA LEU A 175 3.44 -15.32 -23.04
C LEU A 175 3.74 -14.01 -23.78
N ILE A 176 2.83 -13.61 -24.65
CA ILE A 176 2.87 -12.27 -25.24
C ILE A 176 2.40 -11.31 -24.15
N TRP A 177 3.21 -10.30 -23.89
CA TRP A 177 2.96 -9.34 -22.82
C TRP A 177 3.43 -7.96 -23.23
N LYS A 178 2.48 -7.06 -23.47
CA LYS A 178 2.74 -5.70 -23.91
C LYS A 178 2.05 -4.71 -22.98
N LEU A 179 2.85 -3.99 -22.19
CA LEU A 179 2.40 -2.93 -21.31
C LEU A 179 2.79 -1.57 -21.91
N GLU A 180 1.82 -0.67 -22.01
CA GLU A 180 2.00 0.66 -22.61
C GLU A 180 1.42 1.73 -21.69
N ARG A 181 2.12 2.87 -21.55
CA ARG A 181 1.54 4.05 -20.93
C ARG A 181 0.55 4.70 -21.87
N ILE A 182 -0.55 5.19 -21.33
CA ILE A 182 -1.57 5.92 -22.07
C ILE A 182 -1.90 7.23 -21.36
N LYS A 183 -2.27 8.22 -22.16
CA LYS A 183 -2.72 9.53 -21.73
C LYS A 183 -3.93 9.90 -22.59
N ASN A 184 -5.01 10.31 -21.93
CA ASN A 184 -6.21 10.81 -22.59
C ASN A 184 -6.07 12.29 -22.96
#